data_AF-A0AAE1KTB3-F1
#
_entry.id   AF-A0AAE1KTB3-F1
#
_cell.length_a   1.000
_cell.length_b   1.000
_cell.length_c   1.000
_cell.angle_alpha   90.00
_cell.angle_beta   90.00
_cell.angle_gamma   90.00
#
_symmetry.space_group_name_H-M   'P 1'
#
loop_
_entity.id
_entity.type
_entity.pdbx_description
1 polymer ?
#
loop_
_entity_poly.entity_id
_entity_poly.type
_entity_poly.pdbx_seq_one_letter_code
_entity_poly.pdbx_strand_id
1 'polypeptide(L)'
;MITELNDTQLLTRICGGDLMAMEAKYHLSCMVKLRNRHRSLIRKQSQVPDEIDSKMNESRAFVELTRYIEEAVTSGTHLFKLSEIHSFHVTRLEELNINKQVNKTRLKDRLLEKFSEAQEQSYGKNSVFVFKEDMKNIVHDAVKTRNFSEDALILSKAAMIVRKDILSHKGFTFTGSFSAQCQVLERLFP
;
A
#
# COMPACT_ATOMS: atom_id res chain seq x y z
N MET A 1 5.37 -47.79 6.68
CA MET A 1 4.64 -47.10 7.78
C MET A 1 5.34 -47.23 9.13
N ILE A 2 5.49 -48.44 9.71
CA ILE A 2 6.13 -48.64 11.03
C ILE A 2 7.65 -48.38 10.96
N THR A 3 8.30 -48.89 9.92
CA THR A 3 9.72 -48.66 9.60
C THR A 3 10.02 -47.18 9.36
N GLU A 4 9.17 -46.50 8.57
CA GLU A 4 9.28 -45.05 8.30
C GLU A 4 9.08 -44.19 9.56
N LEU A 5 8.27 -44.64 10.52
CA LEU A 5 8.10 -43.98 11.82
C LEU A 5 9.23 -44.26 12.81
N ASN A 6 10.11 -45.21 12.47
CA ASN A 6 11.16 -45.74 13.34
C ASN A 6 10.62 -46.14 14.74
N ASP A 7 9.43 -46.77 14.77
CA ASP A 7 8.77 -47.15 16.03
C ASP A 7 9.40 -48.44 16.59
N THR A 8 10.45 -48.27 17.40
CA THR A 8 11.28 -49.35 17.92
C THR A 8 10.50 -50.39 18.72
N GLN A 9 9.46 -49.99 19.46
CA GLN A 9 8.65 -50.92 20.26
C GLN A 9 7.85 -51.90 19.40
N LEU A 10 7.22 -51.39 18.34
CA LEU A 10 6.49 -52.23 17.39
C LEU A 10 7.45 -53.09 16.56
N LEU A 11 8.57 -52.52 16.13
CA LEU A 11 9.60 -53.26 15.39
C LEU A 11 10.17 -54.43 16.21
N THR A 12 10.45 -54.24 17.50
CA THR A 12 10.94 -55.32 18.36
C THR A 12 9.93 -56.46 18.53
N ARG A 13 8.62 -56.15 18.58
CA ARG A 13 7.58 -57.18 18.69
C ARG A 13 7.41 -57.97 17.40
N ILE A 14 7.50 -57.29 16.26
CA ILE A 14 7.47 -57.93 14.94
C ILE A 14 8.69 -58.83 14.75
N CYS A 15 9.90 -58.36 15.07
CA CYS A 15 11.12 -59.17 15.00
C CYS A 15 11.13 -60.32 16.02
N GLY A 16 10.52 -60.12 17.19
CA GLY A 16 10.37 -61.15 18.22
C GLY A 16 9.31 -62.21 17.92
N GLY A 17 8.63 -62.14 16.77
CA GLY A 17 7.65 -63.15 16.35
C GLY A 17 6.28 -63.04 17.01
N ASP A 18 5.89 -61.87 17.53
CA ASP A 18 4.54 -61.64 18.06
C ASP A 18 3.52 -61.76 16.92
N LEU A 19 2.74 -62.85 16.95
CA LEU A 19 1.73 -63.18 15.94
C LEU A 19 0.73 -62.03 15.72
N MET A 20 0.34 -61.32 16.79
CA MET A 20 -0.63 -60.22 16.67
C MET A 20 -0.02 -58.99 16.01
N ALA A 21 1.25 -58.70 16.32
CA ALA A 21 1.99 -57.60 15.69
C ALA A 21 2.30 -57.89 14.21
N MET A 22 2.67 -59.13 13.88
CA MET A 22 2.94 -59.59 12.52
C MET A 22 1.68 -59.61 11.65
N GLU A 23 0.55 -60.07 12.18
CA GLU A 23 -0.74 -60.09 11.47
C GLU A 23 -1.45 -58.72 11.46
N ALA A 24 -0.84 -57.70 12.05
CA ALA A 24 -1.39 -56.36 12.19
C ALA A 24 -2.79 -56.30 12.84
N LYS A 25 -3.09 -57.24 13.75
CA LYS A 25 -4.34 -57.32 14.51
C LYS A 25 -4.30 -56.38 15.71
N TYR A 26 -4.41 -55.09 15.44
CA TYR A 26 -4.39 -54.05 16.45
C TYR A 26 -5.79 -53.55 16.81
N HIS A 27 -5.97 -53.03 18.02
CA HIS A 27 -7.16 -52.25 18.36
C HIS A 27 -7.31 -51.08 17.39
N LEU A 28 -8.55 -50.77 17.00
CA LEU A 28 -8.86 -49.67 16.08
C LEU A 28 -8.23 -48.33 16.53
N SER A 29 -8.31 -48.04 17.84
CA SER A 29 -7.73 -46.83 18.44
C SER A 29 -6.21 -46.76 18.28
N CYS A 30 -5.50 -47.89 18.43
CA CYS A 30 -4.05 -47.99 18.24
C CYS A 30 -3.68 -47.75 16.77
N MET A 31 -4.43 -48.34 15.82
CA MET A 31 -4.20 -48.12 14.39
C MET A 31 -4.43 -46.69 13.95
N VAL A 32 -5.48 -46.05 14.46
CA VAL A 32 -5.76 -44.64 14.16
C VAL A 32 -4.61 -43.75 14.66
N LYS A 33 -4.12 -43.98 15.88
CA LYS A 33 -2.96 -43.25 16.43
C LYS A 33 -1.70 -43.44 15.59
N LEU A 34 -1.41 -44.68 15.19
CA LEU A 34 -0.24 -45.01 14.37
C LEU A 34 -0.32 -44.32 12.99
N ARG A 35 -1.48 -44.38 12.32
CA ARG A 35 -1.72 -43.69 11.05
C ARG A 35 -1.63 -42.17 11.19
N ASN A 36 -2.10 -41.60 12.31
CA ASN A 36 -1.99 -40.16 12.58
C ASN A 36 -0.53 -39.72 12.73
N ARG A 37 0.29 -40.49 13.45
CA ARG A 37 1.73 -40.25 13.57
C ARG A 37 2.41 -40.30 12.21
N HIS A 38 2.10 -41.33 11.41
CA HIS A 38 2.67 -41.48 10.07
C HIS A 38 2.29 -40.33 9.13
N ARG A 39 1.01 -39.94 9.12
CA ARG A 39 0.53 -38.75 8.40
C ARG A 39 1.17 -37.45 8.88
N SER A 40 1.54 -37.36 10.15
CA SER A 40 2.27 -36.20 10.67
C SER A 40 3.71 -36.18 10.19
N LEU A 41 4.38 -37.34 10.14
CA LEU A 41 5.74 -37.48 9.64
C LEU A 41 5.84 -37.16 8.14
N ILE A 42 4.91 -37.69 7.32
CA ILE A 42 4.85 -37.37 5.88
C ILE A 42 4.68 -35.85 5.69
N ARG A 43 3.77 -35.21 6.44
CA ARG A 43 3.57 -33.76 6.38
C ARG A 43 4.82 -32.97 6.76
N LYS A 44 5.60 -33.44 7.73
CA LYS A 44 6.88 -32.82 8.08
C LYS A 44 7.91 -32.99 6.97
N GLN A 45 8.08 -34.19 6.43
CA GLN A 45 9.07 -34.47 5.38
C GLN A 45 8.80 -33.73 4.07
N SER A 46 7.53 -33.50 3.72
CA SER A 46 7.13 -32.74 2.54
C SER A 46 7.29 -31.21 2.69
N GLN A 47 7.57 -30.70 3.89
CA GLN A 47 7.70 -29.26 4.14
C GLN A 47 9.16 -28.77 4.24
N VAL A 48 10.14 -29.62 4.54
CA VAL A 48 11.46 -29.15 5.02
C VAL A 48 12.31 -28.41 3.96
N PRO A 49 12.49 -28.90 2.72
CA PRO A 49 13.35 -28.23 1.74
C PRO A 49 12.68 -26.99 1.13
N ASP A 50 11.41 -27.11 0.76
CA ASP A 50 10.65 -26.04 0.11
C ASP A 50 10.36 -24.85 1.03
N GLU A 51 10.25 -25.06 2.35
CA GLU A 51 9.89 -23.97 3.29
C GLU A 51 11.06 -22.99 3.52
N ILE A 52 12.31 -23.46 3.51
CA ILE A 52 13.49 -22.60 3.71
C ILE A 52 13.69 -21.72 2.48
N ASP A 53 13.70 -22.32 1.29
CA ASP A 53 13.82 -21.58 0.02
C ASP A 53 12.62 -20.65 -0.20
N SER A 54 11.40 -21.06 0.17
CA SER A 54 10.21 -20.20 0.13
C SER A 54 10.38 -18.98 1.04
N LYS A 55 10.85 -19.14 2.28
CA LYS A 55 11.07 -18.00 3.20
C LYS A 55 12.18 -17.07 2.71
N MET A 56 13.23 -17.62 2.12
CA MET A 56 14.32 -16.82 1.55
C MET A 56 13.82 -15.99 0.36
N ASN A 57 13.07 -16.62 -0.55
CA ASN A 57 12.50 -15.97 -1.72
C ASN A 57 11.41 -14.93 -1.34
N GLU A 58 10.61 -15.17 -0.30
CA GLU A 58 9.69 -14.16 0.25
C GLU A 58 10.42 -12.94 0.78
N SER A 59 11.51 -13.17 1.51
CA SER A 59 12.33 -12.09 2.06
C SER A 59 12.97 -11.28 0.93
N ARG A 60 13.44 -11.94 -0.12
CA ARG A 60 13.97 -11.30 -1.33
C ARG A 60 12.92 -10.44 -2.04
N ALA A 61 11.71 -10.97 -2.26
CA ALA A 61 10.61 -10.22 -2.88
C ALA A 61 10.26 -8.96 -2.08
N PHE A 62 10.29 -9.04 -0.74
CA PHE A 62 10.04 -7.89 0.12
C PHE A 62 11.16 -6.85 0.02
N VAL A 63 12.43 -7.27 0.03
CA VAL A 63 13.57 -6.35 -0.13
C VAL A 63 13.51 -5.64 -1.47
N GLU A 64 13.22 -6.34 -2.56
CA GLU A 64 13.08 -5.75 -3.89
C GLU A 64 11.93 -4.74 -3.96
N LEU A 65 10.77 -5.03 -3.35
CA LEU A 65 9.67 -4.07 -3.23
C LEU A 65 10.11 -2.80 -2.49
N THR A 66 10.82 -2.96 -1.38
CA THR A 66 11.25 -1.79 -0.59
C THR A 66 12.29 -0.96 -1.32
N ARG A 67 13.19 -1.60 -2.08
CA ARG A 67 14.16 -0.92 -2.93
C ARG A 67 13.46 -0.14 -4.05
N TYR A 68 12.43 -0.72 -4.67
CA TYR A 68 11.61 -0.02 -5.65
C TYR A 68 10.98 1.26 -5.07
N ILE A 69 10.46 1.19 -3.84
CA ILE A 69 9.90 2.36 -3.15
C ILE A 69 11.00 3.40 -2.87
N GLU A 70 12.18 2.99 -2.40
CA GLU A 70 13.32 3.89 -2.15
C GLU A 70 13.78 4.61 -3.42
N GLU A 71 13.90 3.89 -4.55
CA GLU A 71 14.25 4.45 -5.85
C GLU A 71 13.17 5.41 -6.35
N ALA A 72 11.89 5.06 -6.18
CA ALA A 72 10.77 5.89 -6.57
C ALA A 72 10.69 7.19 -5.74
N VAL A 73 10.93 7.12 -4.43
CA VAL A 73 11.03 8.29 -3.55
C VAL A 73 12.18 9.19 -4.00
N THR A 74 13.35 8.62 -4.28
CA THR A 74 14.50 9.39 -4.79
C THR A 74 14.21 10.07 -6.13
N SER A 75 13.37 9.45 -6.98
CA SER A 75 12.91 10.03 -8.25
C SER A 75 11.83 11.11 -8.11
N GLY A 76 11.35 11.37 -6.89
CA GLY A 76 10.31 12.38 -6.61
C GLY A 76 8.88 11.83 -6.53
N THR A 77 8.69 10.51 -6.52
CA THR A 77 7.37 9.89 -6.34
C THR A 77 7.19 9.47 -4.88
N HIS A 78 6.34 10.17 -4.15
CA HIS A 78 6.15 9.94 -2.71
C HIS A 78 4.73 9.50 -2.33
N LEU A 79 3.90 9.20 -3.33
CA LEU A 79 2.51 8.78 -3.15
C LEU A 79 2.29 7.44 -3.82
N PHE A 80 1.92 6.42 -3.03
CA PHE A 80 1.75 5.05 -3.51
C PHE A 80 0.42 4.48 -3.06
N LYS A 81 -0.37 3.91 -3.98
CA LYS A 81 -1.61 3.24 -3.56
C LYS A 81 -1.26 1.87 -2.98
N LEU A 82 -1.87 1.52 -1.84
CA LEU A 82 -1.61 0.21 -1.22
C LEU A 82 -2.05 -0.95 -2.12
N SER A 83 -3.09 -0.75 -2.94
CA SER A 83 -3.53 -1.73 -3.93
C SER A 83 -2.45 -2.04 -4.97
N GLU A 84 -1.72 -1.02 -5.44
CA GLU A 84 -0.68 -1.15 -6.46
C GLU A 84 0.56 -1.84 -5.87
N ILE A 85 0.97 -1.42 -4.66
CA ILE A 85 2.05 -2.06 -3.91
C ILE A 85 1.72 -3.55 -3.65
N HIS A 86 0.49 -3.85 -3.25
CA HIS A 86 0.06 -5.23 -3.00
C HIS A 86 0.10 -6.06 -4.29
N SER A 87 -0.42 -5.56 -5.40
CA SER A 87 -0.35 -6.29 -6.68
C SER A 87 1.09 -6.52 -7.11
N PHE A 88 1.96 -5.50 -6.99
CA PHE A 88 3.38 -5.64 -7.35
C PHE A 88 4.07 -6.73 -6.53
N HIS A 89 3.81 -6.76 -5.21
CA HIS A 89 4.37 -7.78 -4.35
C HIS A 89 3.84 -9.18 -4.65
N VAL A 90 2.54 -9.33 -4.94
CA VAL A 90 1.94 -10.61 -5.32
C VAL A 90 2.52 -11.12 -6.63
N THR A 91 2.58 -10.27 -7.67
CA THR A 91 3.19 -10.64 -8.96
C THR A 91 4.64 -11.08 -8.77
N ARG A 92 5.40 -10.38 -7.92
CA ARG A 92 6.79 -10.76 -7.66
C ARG A 92 6.94 -12.09 -6.92
N LEU A 93 6.01 -12.43 -6.03
CA LEU A 93 5.98 -13.74 -5.38
C LEU A 93 5.61 -14.86 -6.36
N GLU A 94 4.68 -14.59 -7.28
CA GLU A 94 4.31 -15.52 -8.35
C GLU A 94 5.50 -15.83 -9.28
N GLU A 95 6.29 -14.82 -9.66
CA GLU A 95 7.53 -14.99 -10.43
C GLU A 95 8.59 -15.85 -9.72
N LEU A 96 8.58 -15.85 -8.39
CA LEU A 96 9.46 -16.68 -7.56
C LEU A 96 8.86 -18.06 -7.23
N ASN A 97 7.76 -18.44 -7.90
CA ASN A 97 7.00 -19.68 -7.68
C ASN A 97 6.45 -19.84 -6.25
N ILE A 98 6.19 -18.73 -5.55
CA ILE A 98 5.59 -18.73 -4.21
C ILE A 98 4.08 -18.45 -4.33
N ASN A 99 3.29 -19.51 -4.34
CA ASN A 99 1.83 -19.41 -4.29
C ASN A 99 1.35 -19.24 -2.84
N LYS A 100 1.42 -18.02 -2.31
CA LYS A 100 0.88 -17.66 -1.00
C LYS A 100 -0.07 -16.48 -1.07
N GLN A 101 -1.14 -16.56 -0.28
CA GLN A 101 -2.07 -15.45 -0.12
C GLN A 101 -1.44 -14.37 0.76
N VAL A 102 -1.06 -13.24 0.16
CA VAL A 102 -0.51 -12.09 0.88
C VAL A 102 -1.63 -11.29 1.54
N ASN A 103 -1.55 -11.13 2.86
CA ASN A 103 -2.43 -10.22 3.58
C ASN A 103 -1.99 -8.76 3.41
N LYS A 104 -2.90 -7.93 2.88
CA LYS A 104 -2.68 -6.48 2.64
C LYS A 104 -2.33 -5.71 3.90
N THR A 105 -3.01 -5.94 5.02
CA THR A 105 -2.72 -5.21 6.27
C THR A 105 -1.36 -5.58 6.83
N ARG A 106 -0.99 -6.86 6.80
CA ARG A 106 0.32 -7.31 7.27
C ARG A 106 1.47 -6.79 6.42
N LEU A 107 1.29 -6.71 5.09
CA LEU A 107 2.29 -6.10 4.20
C LEU A 107 2.46 -4.61 4.51
N LYS A 108 1.35 -3.91 4.72
CA LYS A 108 1.32 -2.50 5.09
C LYS A 108 2.09 -2.24 6.38
N ASP A 109 1.80 -2.99 7.44
CA ASP A 109 2.42 -2.77 8.75
C ASP A 109 3.94 -2.95 8.66
N ARG A 110 4.41 -3.99 7.93
CA ARG A 110 5.84 -4.19 7.67
C ARG A 110 6.50 -3.06 6.88
N LEU A 111 5.78 -2.45 5.93
CA LEU A 111 6.28 -1.31 5.16
C LEU A 111 6.37 -0.05 6.04
N LEU A 112 5.37 0.20 6.90
CA LEU A 112 5.39 1.31 7.85
C LEU A 112 6.50 1.16 8.90
N GLU A 113 6.80 -0.07 9.34
CA GLU A 113 7.94 -0.36 10.21
C GLU A 113 9.27 -0.02 9.54
N LYS A 114 9.42 -0.33 8.24
CA LYS A 114 10.65 -0.03 7.50
C LYS A 114 10.80 1.47 7.19
N PHE A 115 9.71 2.16 6.86
CA PHE A 115 9.70 3.56 6.47
C PHE A 115 9.05 4.44 7.54
N SER A 116 9.84 4.88 8.52
CA SER A 116 9.35 5.75 9.62
C SER A 116 8.85 7.14 9.17
N GLU A 117 9.23 7.54 7.96
CA GLU A 117 8.82 8.80 7.33
C GLU A 117 7.52 8.67 6.54
N ALA A 118 7.08 7.44 6.27
CA ALA A 118 5.83 7.18 5.59
C ALA A 118 4.65 7.18 6.57
N GLN A 119 3.51 7.66 6.09
CA GLN A 119 2.25 7.64 6.81
C GLN A 119 1.17 7.04 5.91
N GLU A 120 0.29 6.23 6.50
CA GLU A 120 -0.92 5.80 5.83
C GLU A 120 -1.98 6.90 5.90
N GLN A 121 -2.55 7.21 4.74
CA GLN A 121 -3.81 7.94 4.64
C GLN A 121 -4.88 7.04 4.03
N SER A 122 -5.96 6.84 4.77
CA SER A 122 -7.12 6.07 4.33
C SER A 122 -8.30 6.99 4.05
N TYR A 123 -8.87 6.90 2.86
CA TYR A 123 -10.16 7.50 2.53
C TYR A 123 -11.13 6.41 2.08
N GLY A 124 -12.02 5.99 2.99
CA GLY A 124 -12.95 4.89 2.74
C GLY A 124 -12.24 3.57 2.48
N LYS A 125 -12.44 3.01 1.28
CA LYS A 125 -11.83 1.72 0.86
C LYS A 125 -10.42 1.86 0.28
N ASN A 126 -9.97 3.08 0.01
CA ASN A 126 -8.67 3.32 -0.60
C ASN A 126 -7.68 3.78 0.48
N SER A 127 -6.59 3.03 0.62
CA SER A 127 -5.46 3.42 1.44
C SER A 127 -4.26 3.77 0.57
N VAL A 128 -3.59 4.86 0.94
CA VAL A 128 -2.46 5.46 0.25
C VAL A 128 -1.32 5.61 1.23
N PHE A 129 -0.13 5.25 0.78
CA PHE A 129 1.14 5.53 1.44
C PHE A 129 1.62 6.91 0.99
N VAL A 130 1.86 7.81 1.93
CA VAL A 130 2.38 9.14 1.64
C VAL A 130 3.58 9.42 2.53
N PHE A 131 4.68 9.90 1.94
CA PHE A 131 5.84 10.36 2.71
C PHE A 131 5.66 11.79 3.19
N LYS A 132 6.18 12.11 4.38
CA LYS A 132 5.99 13.41 5.05
C LYS A 132 6.44 14.61 4.23
N GLU A 133 7.48 14.48 3.41
CA GLU A 133 8.00 15.58 2.59
C GLU A 133 6.95 16.06 1.57
N ASP A 134 6.34 15.14 0.83
CA ASP A 134 5.33 15.52 -0.16
C ASP A 134 3.97 15.84 0.44
N MET A 135 3.65 15.36 1.65
CA MET A 135 2.45 15.83 2.35
C MET A 135 2.50 17.36 2.53
N LYS A 136 3.67 17.91 2.85
CA LYS A 136 3.85 19.37 2.97
C LYS A 136 3.66 20.04 1.61
N ASN A 137 4.25 19.48 0.55
CA ASN A 137 4.14 20.03 -0.80
C ASN A 137 2.70 20.02 -1.31
N ILE A 138 2.01 18.89 -1.20
CA ILE A 138 0.59 18.73 -1.61
C ILE A 138 -0.31 19.70 -0.84
N VAL A 139 -0.13 19.81 0.48
CA VAL A 139 -0.91 20.75 1.30
C VAL A 139 -0.61 22.19 0.93
N HIS A 140 0.67 22.53 0.75
CA HIS A 140 1.08 23.87 0.36
C HIS A 140 0.56 24.26 -1.03
N ASP A 141 0.58 23.35 -1.99
CA ASP A 141 0.06 23.59 -3.35
C ASP A 141 -1.48 23.69 -3.35
N ALA A 142 -2.16 22.88 -2.53
CA ALA A 142 -3.61 22.99 -2.32
C ALA A 142 -4.02 24.31 -1.63
N VAL A 143 -3.17 24.86 -0.76
CA VAL A 143 -3.38 26.16 -0.12
C VAL A 143 -3.11 27.31 -1.10
N LYS A 144 -2.03 27.22 -1.88
CA LYS A 144 -1.70 28.24 -2.91
C LYS A 144 -2.77 28.36 -3.99
N THR A 145 -3.31 27.25 -4.46
CA THR A 145 -4.34 27.23 -5.51
C THR A 145 -5.68 27.88 -5.11
N ARG A 146 -5.89 28.22 -3.83
CA ARG A 146 -7.15 28.81 -3.33
C ARG A 146 -7.01 30.21 -2.72
N ASN A 147 -5.87 30.88 -2.84
CA ASN A 147 -5.65 32.18 -2.22
C ASN A 147 -6.27 33.34 -3.01
N PHE A 148 -7.61 33.37 -3.10
CA PHE A 148 -8.38 34.49 -3.63
C PHE A 148 -8.03 35.83 -2.95
N SER A 149 -7.55 35.77 -1.71
CA SER A 149 -7.08 36.95 -0.97
C SER A 149 -5.82 37.56 -1.57
N GLU A 150 -4.89 36.74 -2.08
CA GLU A 150 -3.65 37.22 -2.71
C GLU A 150 -3.95 37.85 -4.08
N ASP A 151 -4.80 37.19 -4.88
CA ASP A 151 -5.29 37.72 -6.14
C ASP A 151 -6.07 39.03 -5.96
N ALA A 152 -6.95 39.11 -4.95
CA ALA A 152 -7.68 40.34 -4.62
C ALA A 152 -6.73 41.47 -4.21
N LEU A 153 -5.63 41.15 -3.52
CA LEU A 153 -4.63 42.13 -3.10
C LEU A 153 -3.82 42.64 -4.30
N ILE A 154 -3.46 41.75 -5.24
CA ILE A 154 -2.80 42.11 -6.51
C ILE A 154 -3.73 43.01 -7.35
N LEU A 155 -5.00 42.62 -7.50
CA LEU A 155 -5.99 43.42 -8.23
C LEU A 155 -6.23 44.79 -7.59
N SER A 156 -6.29 44.87 -6.27
CA SER A 156 -6.42 46.14 -5.53
C SER A 156 -5.22 47.07 -5.79
N LYS A 157 -4.00 46.52 -5.72
CA LYS A 157 -2.77 47.28 -6.02
C LYS A 157 -2.74 47.75 -7.48
N ALA A 158 -3.09 46.89 -8.43
CA ALA A 158 -3.17 47.24 -9.84
C ALA A 158 -4.19 48.37 -10.08
N ALA A 159 -5.40 48.26 -9.51
CA ALA A 159 -6.43 49.29 -9.60
C ALA A 159 -5.99 50.62 -8.98
N MET A 160 -5.25 50.58 -7.87
CA MET A 160 -4.66 51.79 -7.26
C MET A 160 -3.65 52.47 -8.18
N ILE A 161 -2.77 51.70 -8.84
CA ILE A 161 -1.77 52.23 -9.77
C ILE A 161 -2.48 52.92 -10.94
N VAL A 162 -3.44 52.23 -11.58
CA VAL A 162 -4.22 52.78 -12.68
C VAL A 162 -4.98 54.04 -12.26
N ARG A 163 -5.62 54.03 -11.08
CA ARG A 163 -6.33 55.20 -10.56
C ARG A 163 -5.39 56.39 -10.33
N LYS A 164 -4.20 56.15 -9.78
CA LYS A 164 -3.19 57.21 -9.60
C LYS A 164 -2.75 57.79 -10.93
N ASP A 165 -2.49 56.93 -11.91
CA ASP A 165 -2.05 57.34 -13.25
C ASP A 165 -3.12 58.21 -13.93
N ILE A 166 -4.37 57.73 -13.97
CA ILE A 166 -5.54 58.46 -14.51
C ILE A 166 -5.69 59.84 -13.85
N LEU A 167 -5.61 59.92 -12.52
CA LEU A 167 -5.76 61.18 -11.79
C LEU A 167 -4.57 62.12 -11.97
N SER A 168 -3.39 61.59 -12.26
CA SER A 168 -2.18 62.39 -12.51
C SER A 168 -2.05 62.87 -13.97
N HIS A 169 -2.85 62.32 -14.89
CA HIS A 169 -2.78 62.65 -16.30
C HIS A 169 -3.37 64.04 -16.57
N LYS A 170 -2.54 64.95 -17.12
CA LYS A 170 -2.85 66.37 -17.40
C LYS A 170 -3.99 66.66 -18.41
N GLY A 171 -4.77 65.65 -18.82
CA GLY A 171 -5.93 65.81 -19.70
C GLY A 171 -7.21 65.17 -19.15
N PHE A 172 -7.17 64.55 -17.98
CA PHE A 172 -8.33 63.89 -17.38
C PHE A 172 -8.98 64.77 -16.32
N THR A 173 -10.21 65.21 -16.57
CA THR A 173 -11.05 65.94 -15.61
C THR A 173 -12.35 65.18 -15.39
N PHE A 174 -12.48 64.53 -14.23
CA PHE A 174 -13.73 63.91 -13.82
C PHE A 174 -14.68 64.97 -13.26
N THR A 175 -15.71 65.33 -14.03
CA THR A 175 -16.66 66.39 -13.68
C THR A 175 -17.73 65.98 -12.66
N GLY A 176 -17.77 64.70 -12.24
CA GLY A 176 -18.68 64.20 -11.20
C GLY A 176 -20.17 64.21 -11.55
N SER A 177 -20.53 64.67 -12.75
CA SER A 177 -21.90 64.74 -13.24
C SER A 177 -22.14 63.67 -14.29
N PHE A 178 -23.10 62.78 -14.05
CA PHE A 178 -23.63 61.91 -15.10
C PHE A 178 -24.75 62.62 -15.85
N SER A 179 -24.87 62.42 -17.16
CA SER A 179 -25.98 62.97 -17.95
C SER A 179 -27.31 62.36 -17.49
N ALA A 180 -28.41 63.11 -17.59
CA ALA A 180 -29.74 62.66 -17.16
C ALA A 180 -30.24 61.38 -17.85
N GLN A 181 -29.57 60.94 -18.93
CA GLN A 181 -29.91 59.76 -19.73
C GLN A 181 -28.97 58.57 -19.50
N CYS A 182 -27.98 58.66 -18.60
CA CYS A 182 -26.98 57.61 -18.38
C CYS A 182 -27.52 56.30 -17.77
N GLN A 183 -28.76 56.29 -17.29
CA GLN A 183 -29.41 55.12 -16.67
C GLN A 183 -30.40 54.42 -17.60
N VAL A 184 -30.56 54.88 -18.85
CA VAL A 184 -31.47 54.22 -19.79
C VAL A 184 -30.76 52.98 -20.33
N LEU A 185 -31.00 51.86 -19.66
CA LEU A 185 -30.69 50.52 -20.14
C LEU A 185 -31.47 50.32 -21.45
N GLU A 186 -30.80 50.48 -22.60
CA GLU A 186 -31.34 50.13 -23.90
C GLU A 186 -31.71 48.65 -23.87
N ARG A 187 -33.02 48.38 -23.71
CA ARG A 187 -33.63 47.11 -24.10
C ARG A 187 -33.60 47.04 -25.63
N LEU A 188 -32.44 46.73 -26.19
CA LEU A 188 -32.32 46.35 -27.59
C LEU A 188 -32.23 44.82 -27.68
N PHE A 189 -33.38 44.19 -27.58
CA PHE A 189 -33.66 42.88 -28.18
C PHE A 189 -35.12 42.89 -28.67
N PRO A 190 -35.36 42.99 -29.98
CA PRO A 190 -36.25 42.11 -30.69
C PRO A 190 -35.53 40.85 -31.17
#